data_AF-A0A2N2NTD6-F1
#
_entry.id   AF-A0A2N2NTD6-F1
#
_cell.length_a   1.000
_cell.length_b   1.000
_cell.length_c   1.000
_cell.angle_alpha   90.00
_cell.angle_beta   90.00
_cell.angle_gamma   90.00
#
_symmetry.space_group_name_H-M   'P 1'
#
loop_
_entity.id
_entity.type
_entity.pdbx_description
1 polymer ?
#
loop_
_entity_poly.entity_id
_entity_poly.type
_entity_poly.pdbx_seq_one_letter_code
_entity_poly.pdbx_strand_id
1 'polypeptide(L)'
;MQTYLTWVTQNPLLSAAIQFAILGTLGEIISFSIQKKKIAIPCTWLQLLLKGIAWAVLGIVIKYGFAGMKGFTQALLDHELLPAVLGSGLGWAFAVSVFTNVLFGPQMMVFHRLEDNLILRLKGFQGITTAWKTLIWFWIPAHTITFLLPADLQIGLAALWSLVLGIIMGATRKN
;
A
#
# COMPACT_ATOMS: atom_id res chain seq x y z
N MET A 1 -10.18 -21.12 1.66
CA MET A 1 -9.98 -20.25 0.48
C MET A 1 -11.30 -19.63 0.01
N GLN A 2 -12.32 -20.44 -0.35
CA GLN A 2 -13.59 -19.94 -0.89
C GLN A 2 -14.28 -18.86 -0.05
N THR A 3 -14.34 -19.03 1.28
CA THR A 3 -14.95 -18.04 2.20
C THR A 3 -14.29 -16.66 2.09
N TYR A 4 -12.96 -16.62 1.97
CA TYR A 4 -12.21 -15.38 1.81
C TYR A 4 -12.54 -14.72 0.46
N LEU A 5 -12.49 -15.49 -0.63
CA LEU A 5 -12.78 -14.97 -1.98
C LEU A 5 -14.20 -14.40 -2.07
N THR A 6 -15.18 -15.11 -1.49
CA THR A 6 -16.58 -14.62 -1.40
C THR A 6 -16.66 -13.30 -0.64
N TRP A 7 -16.00 -13.21 0.52
CA TRP A 7 -16.03 -12.01 1.35
C TRP A 7 -15.42 -10.79 0.67
N VAL A 8 -14.21 -10.92 0.09
CA VAL A 8 -13.53 -9.80 -0.58
C VAL A 8 -14.25 -9.34 -1.85
N THR A 9 -14.93 -10.26 -2.52
CA THR A 9 -15.70 -9.95 -3.73
C THR A 9 -17.01 -9.26 -3.40
N GLN A 10 -17.71 -9.69 -2.35
CA GLN A 10 -18.98 -9.08 -1.92
C GLN A 10 -18.78 -7.75 -1.19
N ASN A 11 -17.63 -7.56 -0.53
CA ASN A 11 -17.35 -6.40 0.31
C ASN A 11 -16.01 -5.74 -0.08
N PRO A 12 -15.83 -5.26 -1.31
CA PRO A 12 -14.52 -4.85 -1.81
C PRO A 12 -13.87 -3.70 -1.05
N LEU A 13 -14.66 -2.71 -0.61
CA LEU A 13 -14.15 -1.56 0.14
C LEU A 13 -13.93 -1.91 1.62
N LEU A 14 -14.90 -2.56 2.24
CA LEU A 14 -14.82 -2.96 3.65
C LEU A 14 -13.70 -3.98 3.89
N SER A 15 -13.53 -4.95 3.00
CA SER A 15 -12.44 -5.92 3.08
C SER A 15 -11.07 -5.27 2.89
N ALA A 16 -10.95 -4.27 2.01
CA ALA A 16 -9.72 -3.48 1.89
C ALA A 16 -9.44 -2.71 3.18
N ALA A 17 -10.44 -2.01 3.72
CA ALA A 17 -10.33 -1.27 4.97
C ALA A 17 -9.85 -2.15 6.12
N ILE A 18 -10.50 -3.29 6.34
CA ILE A 18 -10.16 -4.21 7.44
C ILE A 18 -8.75 -4.79 7.27
N GLN A 19 -8.38 -5.23 6.07
CA GLN A 19 -7.06 -5.84 5.83
C GLN A 19 -5.93 -4.84 6.04
N PHE A 20 -6.07 -3.60 5.55
CA PHE A 20 -5.07 -2.56 5.76
C PHE A 20 -5.04 -2.08 7.22
N ALA A 21 -6.20 -1.93 7.88
CA ALA A 21 -6.25 -1.57 9.30
C ALA A 21 -5.45 -2.55 10.16
N ILE A 22 -5.57 -3.86 9.90
CA ILE A 22 -4.85 -4.90 10.65
C ILE A 22 -3.38 -4.92 10.23
N LEU A 23 -3.08 -5.16 8.95
CA LEU A 23 -1.71 -5.43 8.50
C LEU A 23 -0.82 -4.19 8.48
N GLY A 24 -1.38 -3.02 8.19
CA GLY A 24 -0.67 -1.73 8.27
C GLY A 24 -0.29 -1.39 9.71
N THR A 25 -1.24 -1.50 10.64
CA THR A 25 -0.98 -1.26 12.07
C THR A 25 0.04 -2.26 12.64
N LEU A 26 -0.08 -3.54 12.29
CA LEU A 26 0.92 -4.55 12.67
C LEU A 26 2.30 -4.22 12.10
N GLY A 27 2.37 -3.76 10.84
CA GLY A 27 3.60 -3.32 10.21
C GLY A 27 4.31 -2.23 11.01
N GLU A 28 3.57 -1.23 11.50
CA GLU A 28 4.12 -0.17 12.34
C GLU A 28 4.62 -0.67 13.71
N ILE A 29 3.81 -1.50 14.39
CA ILE A 29 4.17 -2.07 15.70
C ILE A 29 5.43 -2.91 15.58
N ILE A 30 5.51 -3.77 14.56
CA ILE A 30 6.68 -4.63 14.33
C ILE A 30 7.89 -3.79 13.96
N SER A 31 7.74 -2.82 13.07
CA SER A 31 8.83 -1.91 12.69
C SER A 31 9.44 -1.23 13.91
N PHE A 32 8.61 -0.72 14.81
CA PHE A 32 9.05 -0.06 16.04
C PHE A 32 9.64 -1.04 17.05
N SER A 33 9.04 -2.22 17.19
CA SER A 33 9.54 -3.27 18.08
C SER A 33 10.93 -3.76 17.68
N ILE A 34 11.20 -3.89 16.38
CA ILE A 34 12.53 -4.23 15.85
C ILE A 34 13.55 -3.15 16.22
N GLN A 35 13.22 -1.87 15.99
CA GLN A 35 14.10 -0.75 16.34
C GLN A 35 14.41 -0.70 17.85
N LYS A 36 13.43 -1.05 18.69
CA LYS A 36 13.59 -1.08 20.16
C LYS A 36 14.17 -2.39 20.71
N LYS A 37 14.36 -3.42 19.87
CA LYS A 37 14.78 -4.78 20.27
C LYS A 37 13.90 -5.41 21.36
N LYS A 38 12.66 -4.95 21.49
CA LYS A 38 11.65 -5.44 22.44
C LYS A 38 10.27 -5.12 21.90
N ILE A 39 9.25 -5.87 22.33
CA ILE A 39 7.86 -5.58 21.96
C ILE A 39 7.50 -4.20 22.51
N ALA A 40 7.16 -3.28 21.61
CA ALA A 40 6.82 -1.91 21.95
C ALA A 40 5.89 -1.30 20.90
N ILE A 41 5.10 -0.32 21.31
CA ILE A 41 4.22 0.45 20.43
C ILE A 41 4.83 1.82 20.13
N PRO A 42 4.68 2.35 18.90
CA PRO A 42 5.32 3.60 18.48
C PRO A 42 4.70 4.86 19.09
N CYS A 43 3.52 4.75 19.68
CA CYS A 43 2.71 5.86 20.17
C CYS A 43 1.78 5.40 21.31
N THR A 44 0.94 6.31 21.82
CA THR A 44 -0.09 5.94 22.80
C THR A 44 -1.13 4.99 22.21
N TRP A 45 -1.84 4.22 23.05
CA TRP A 45 -2.89 3.31 22.59
C TRP A 45 -4.02 4.00 21.80
N LEU A 46 -4.41 5.22 22.21
CA LEU A 46 -5.42 6.00 21.49
C LEU A 46 -4.91 6.40 20.09
N GLN A 47 -3.66 6.87 19.99
CA GLN A 47 -3.06 7.20 18.70
C GLN A 47 -2.90 5.97 17.81
N LEU A 48 -2.58 4.82 18.37
CA LEU A 48 -2.48 3.56 17.63
C LEU A 48 -3.83 3.14 17.06
N LEU A 49 -4.91 3.29 17.84
CA LEU A 49 -6.28 3.03 17.36
C LEU A 49 -6.66 4.00 16.22
N LEU A 50 -6.36 5.29 16.37
CA LEU A 50 -6.60 6.29 15.31
C LEU A 50 -5.78 5.99 14.06
N LYS A 51 -4.54 5.52 14.21
CA LYS A 51 -3.71 5.04 13.08
C LYS A 51 -4.32 3.82 12.41
N GLY A 52 -4.91 2.90 13.16
CA GLY A 52 -5.66 1.77 12.59
C GLY A 52 -6.85 2.22 11.73
N ILE A 53 -7.57 3.27 12.15
CA ILE A 53 -8.63 3.90 11.36
C ILE A 53 -8.04 4.57 10.11
N ALA A 54 -6.92 5.27 10.24
CA ALA A 54 -6.23 5.89 9.10
C ALA A 54 -5.80 4.85 8.06
N TRP A 55 -5.20 3.74 8.49
CA TRP A 55 -4.92 2.58 7.64
C TRP A 55 -6.17 2.00 6.96
N ALA A 56 -7.31 1.95 7.67
CA ALA A 56 -8.58 1.52 7.09
C ALA A 56 -9.02 2.42 5.93
N VAL A 57 -8.91 3.75 6.12
CA VAL A 57 -9.19 4.75 5.08
C VAL A 57 -8.22 4.58 3.91
N LEU A 58 -6.91 4.41 4.19
CA LEU A 58 -5.91 4.10 3.17
C LEU A 58 -6.26 2.88 2.34
N GLY A 59 -6.75 1.80 2.97
CA GLY A 59 -7.17 0.60 2.25
C GLY A 59 -8.26 0.90 1.21
N ILE A 60 -9.22 1.76 1.54
CA ILE A 60 -10.27 2.20 0.61
C ILE A 60 -9.66 3.03 -0.53
N VAL A 61 -8.79 4.00 -0.20
CA VAL A 61 -8.16 4.86 -1.21
C VAL A 61 -7.27 4.03 -2.15
N ILE A 62 -6.53 3.04 -1.64
CA ILE A 62 -5.72 2.11 -2.43
C ILE A 62 -6.60 1.25 -3.33
N LYS A 63 -7.77 0.78 -2.87
CA LYS A 63 -8.70 0.03 -3.72
C LYS A 63 -9.18 0.87 -4.91
N TYR A 64 -9.51 2.15 -4.68
CA TYR A 64 -9.84 3.07 -5.76
C TYR A 64 -8.65 3.33 -6.68
N GLY A 65 -7.46 3.53 -6.13
CA GLY A 65 -6.23 3.67 -6.90
C GLY A 65 -5.98 2.48 -7.81
N PHE A 66 -6.09 1.25 -7.31
CA PHE A 66 -5.89 0.04 -8.12
C PHE A 66 -6.92 -0.06 -9.26
N ALA A 67 -8.19 0.24 -8.99
CA ALA A 67 -9.22 0.23 -10.03
C ALA A 67 -8.97 1.33 -11.07
N GLY A 68 -8.71 2.55 -10.62
CA GLY A 68 -8.45 3.71 -11.50
C GLY A 68 -7.21 3.54 -12.35
N MET A 69 -6.10 3.06 -11.79
CA MET A 69 -4.84 2.90 -12.52
C MET A 69 -4.88 1.77 -13.54
N LYS A 70 -5.66 0.71 -13.30
CA LYS A 70 -5.96 -0.30 -14.33
C LYS A 70 -6.76 0.31 -15.47
N GLY A 71 -7.81 1.09 -15.17
CA GLY A 71 -8.58 1.80 -16.18
C GLY A 71 -7.73 2.77 -17.00
N PHE A 72 -6.87 3.54 -16.35
CA PHE A 72 -5.90 4.43 -17.00
C PHE A 72 -4.96 3.65 -17.93
N THR A 73 -4.37 2.55 -17.44
CA THR A 73 -3.44 1.73 -18.25
C THR A 73 -4.16 1.10 -19.44
N GLN A 74 -5.40 0.65 -19.26
CA GLN A 74 -6.23 0.11 -20.34
C GLN A 74 -6.49 1.16 -21.41
N ALA A 75 -6.89 2.38 -21.02
CA ALA A 75 -7.13 3.46 -21.96
C ALA A 75 -5.89 3.81 -22.79
N LEU A 76 -4.69 3.77 -22.18
CA LEU A 76 -3.45 3.98 -22.93
C LEU A 76 -3.17 2.87 -23.96
N LEU A 77 -3.51 1.61 -23.66
CA LEU A 77 -3.41 0.53 -24.65
C LEU A 77 -4.44 0.69 -25.77
N ASP A 78 -5.68 1.02 -25.41
CA ASP A 78 -6.78 1.18 -26.38
C ASP A 78 -6.51 2.31 -27.38
N HIS A 79 -5.78 3.35 -26.95
CA HIS A 79 -5.33 4.45 -27.78
C HIS A 79 -3.94 4.25 -28.41
N GLU A 80 -3.38 3.04 -28.37
CA GLU A 80 -2.06 2.70 -28.93
C GLU A 80 -0.89 3.53 -28.36
N LEU A 81 -1.08 4.11 -27.17
CA LEU A 81 -0.07 4.88 -26.43
C LEU A 81 0.85 4.00 -25.58
N LEU A 82 0.57 2.69 -25.53
CA LEU A 82 1.43 1.68 -24.93
C LEU A 82 1.72 0.57 -25.95
N PRO A 83 2.97 0.07 -26.01
CA PRO A 83 3.30 -1.09 -26.82
C PRO A 83 2.40 -2.30 -26.48
N ALA A 84 1.91 -3.00 -27.50
CA ALA A 84 1.00 -4.14 -27.33
C ALA A 84 1.55 -5.26 -26.43
N VAL A 85 2.89 -5.41 -26.33
CA VAL A 85 3.55 -6.35 -25.39
C VAL A 85 3.22 -6.07 -23.92
N LEU A 86 2.84 -4.83 -23.58
CA LEU A 86 2.38 -4.43 -22.25
C LEU A 86 0.88 -4.66 -22.03
N GLY A 87 0.17 -5.25 -23.00
CA GLY A 87 -1.27 -5.49 -22.91
C GLY A 87 -1.69 -6.76 -22.18
N SER A 88 -0.75 -7.62 -21.79
CA SER A 88 -1.08 -8.88 -21.11
C SER A 88 0.04 -9.38 -20.19
N GLY A 89 -0.32 -10.35 -19.34
CA GLY A 89 0.62 -11.08 -18.48
C GLY A 89 1.52 -10.17 -17.65
N LEU A 90 2.83 -10.46 -17.68
CA LEU A 90 3.84 -9.70 -16.94
C LEU A 90 3.98 -8.26 -17.43
N GLY A 91 3.87 -8.03 -18.75
CA GLY A 91 3.96 -6.68 -19.33
C GLY A 91 2.85 -5.76 -18.80
N TRP A 92 1.62 -6.27 -18.75
CA TRP A 92 0.49 -5.58 -18.16
C TRP A 92 0.68 -5.31 -16.67
N ALA A 93 1.04 -6.33 -15.90
CA ALA A 93 1.24 -6.19 -14.46
C ALA A 93 2.32 -5.17 -14.12
N PHE A 94 3.41 -5.15 -14.91
CA PHE A 94 4.48 -4.18 -14.79
C PHE A 94 4.01 -2.77 -15.15
N ALA A 95 3.29 -2.59 -16.27
CA ALA A 95 2.78 -1.29 -16.69
C ALA A 95 1.83 -0.67 -15.65
N VAL A 96 0.82 -1.44 -15.19
CA VAL A 96 -0.10 -1.01 -14.12
C VAL A 96 0.68 -0.67 -12.86
N SER A 97 1.70 -1.45 -12.50
CA SER A 97 2.56 -1.17 -11.34
C SER A 97 3.33 0.13 -11.46
N VAL A 98 3.97 0.37 -12.61
CA VAL A 98 4.73 1.60 -12.86
C VAL A 98 3.81 2.81 -12.76
N PHE A 99 2.66 2.79 -13.46
CA PHE A 99 1.74 3.92 -13.40
C PHE A 99 1.16 4.12 -12.00
N THR A 100 0.80 3.03 -11.30
CA THR A 100 0.31 3.11 -9.93
C THR A 100 1.34 3.77 -9.01
N ASN A 101 2.60 3.38 -9.10
CA ASN A 101 3.62 3.88 -8.19
C ASN A 101 4.20 5.25 -8.57
N VAL A 102 4.15 5.64 -9.84
CA VAL A 102 4.67 6.93 -10.31
C VAL A 102 3.60 8.02 -10.25
N LEU A 103 2.34 7.72 -10.59
CA LEU A 103 1.26 8.72 -10.65
C LEU A 103 0.39 8.74 -9.39
N PHE A 104 0.11 7.57 -8.81
CA PHE A 104 -0.73 7.46 -7.61
C PHE A 104 0.09 7.31 -6.31
N GLY A 105 1.25 6.68 -6.38
CA GLY A 105 2.14 6.49 -5.23
C GLY A 105 2.55 7.78 -4.50
N PRO A 106 3.02 8.84 -5.19
CA PRO A 106 3.51 10.03 -4.51
C PRO A 106 2.41 10.78 -3.74
N GLN A 107 1.23 10.92 -4.35
CA GLN A 107 0.06 11.52 -3.71
C GLN A 107 -0.40 10.70 -2.50
N MET A 108 -0.38 9.36 -2.60
CA MET A 108 -0.71 8.47 -1.48
C MET A 108 0.27 8.60 -0.32
N MET A 109 1.57 8.68 -0.58
CA MET A 109 2.57 8.85 0.47
C MET A 109 2.44 10.20 1.18
N VAL A 110 2.03 11.24 0.45
CA VAL A 110 1.70 12.55 1.03
C VAL A 110 0.43 12.46 1.88
N PHE A 111 -0.63 11.82 1.38
CA PHE A 111 -1.87 11.62 2.13
C PHE A 111 -1.61 10.86 3.44
N HIS A 112 -0.89 9.74 3.37
CA HIS A 112 -0.49 8.96 4.54
C HIS A 112 0.33 9.78 5.55
N ARG A 113 1.23 10.65 5.07
CA ARG A 113 1.99 11.54 5.96
C ARG A 113 1.10 12.57 6.64
N LEU A 114 0.11 13.10 5.94
CA LEU A 114 -0.81 14.11 6.47
C LEU A 114 -1.69 13.53 7.58
N GLU A 115 -2.27 12.36 7.38
CA GLU A 115 -3.07 11.68 8.41
C GLU A 115 -2.22 11.33 9.65
N ASP A 116 -0.99 10.84 9.45
CA ASP A 116 -0.09 10.49 10.54
C ASP A 116 0.27 11.73 11.37
N ASN A 117 0.58 12.83 10.69
CA ASN A 117 0.88 14.09 11.33
C ASN A 117 -0.33 14.64 12.09
N LEU A 118 -1.54 14.49 11.57
CA LEU A 118 -2.76 14.91 12.26
C LEU A 118 -2.95 14.14 13.58
N ILE A 119 -2.75 12.82 13.55
CA ILE A 119 -2.90 11.95 14.73
C ILE A 119 -1.80 12.21 15.76
N LEU A 120 -0.56 12.39 15.30
CA LEU A 120 0.61 12.61 16.16
C LEU A 120 0.82 14.08 16.53
N ARG A 121 0.02 15.00 15.98
CA ARG A 121 0.16 16.46 16.12
C ARG A 121 1.53 16.98 15.69
N LEU A 122 2.07 16.40 14.62
CA LEU A 122 3.34 16.78 14.02
C LEU A 122 3.12 17.69 12.80
N LYS A 123 4.18 18.34 12.33
CA LYS A 123 4.19 19.20 11.14
C LYS A 123 5.30 18.78 10.17
N GLY A 124 5.13 19.13 8.90
CA GLY A 124 6.14 18.91 7.85
C GLY A 124 6.14 17.50 7.26
N PHE A 125 7.09 17.23 6.36
CA PHE A 125 7.12 16.01 5.55
C PHE A 125 8.43 15.22 5.73
N GLN A 126 8.92 15.17 6.97
CA GLN A 126 10.17 14.49 7.29
C GLN A 126 10.11 13.01 6.84
N GLY A 127 11.09 12.58 6.06
CA GLY A 127 11.15 11.22 5.52
C GLY A 127 10.31 10.97 4.25
N ILE A 128 9.63 11.97 3.68
CA ILE A 128 8.85 11.79 2.44
C ILE A 128 9.73 11.38 1.24
N THR A 129 10.96 11.90 1.15
CA THR A 129 11.91 11.53 0.10
C THR A 129 12.30 10.06 0.20
N THR A 130 12.49 9.54 1.41
CA THR A 130 12.71 8.11 1.65
C THR A 130 11.48 7.30 1.27
N ALA A 131 10.28 7.77 1.61
CA ALA A 131 9.02 7.11 1.22
C ALA A 131 8.86 7.05 -0.30
N TRP A 132 9.17 8.11 -1.04
CA TRP A 132 9.12 8.09 -2.50
C TRP A 132 10.17 7.16 -3.11
N LYS A 133 11.35 7.01 -2.51
CA LYS A 133 12.31 6.01 -2.97
C LYS A 133 11.73 4.59 -2.89
N THR A 134 10.95 4.27 -1.85
CA THR A 134 10.32 2.94 -1.74
C THR A 134 9.32 2.68 -2.87
N LEU A 135 8.68 3.71 -3.43
CA LEU A 135 7.80 3.56 -4.60
C LEU A 135 8.54 2.89 -5.75
N ILE A 136 9.82 3.24 -5.94
CA ILE A 136 10.65 2.71 -7.02
C ILE A 136 11.19 1.33 -6.67
N TRP A 137 11.99 1.21 -5.60
CA TRP A 137 12.75 -0.01 -5.36
C TRP A 137 11.94 -1.13 -4.68
N PHE A 138 10.83 -0.81 -4.02
CA PHE A 138 10.00 -1.78 -3.32
C PHE A 138 8.63 -1.95 -4.00
N TRP A 139 7.87 -0.87 -4.14
CA TRP A 139 6.48 -0.98 -4.55
C TRP A 139 6.28 -1.27 -6.04
N ILE A 140 7.15 -0.82 -6.96
CA ILE A 140 7.06 -1.25 -8.37
C ILE A 140 7.23 -2.78 -8.48
N PRO A 141 8.28 -3.41 -7.93
CA PRO A 141 8.39 -4.87 -7.92
C PRO A 141 7.22 -5.56 -7.21
N ALA A 142 6.87 -5.11 -6.00
CA ALA A 142 5.82 -5.72 -5.19
C ALA A 142 4.42 -5.64 -5.86
N HIS A 143 4.07 -4.48 -6.42
CA HIS A 143 2.82 -4.31 -7.15
C HIS A 143 2.83 -5.03 -8.51
N THR A 144 3.98 -5.22 -9.16
CA THR A 144 4.04 -6.06 -10.37
C THR A 144 3.63 -7.50 -10.05
N ILE A 145 4.16 -8.06 -8.95
CA ILE A 145 3.72 -9.39 -8.47
C ILE A 145 2.24 -9.37 -8.09
N THR A 146 1.79 -8.27 -7.46
CA THR A 146 0.39 -8.11 -7.06
C THR A 146 -0.56 -8.12 -8.26
N PHE A 147 -0.22 -7.42 -9.33
CA PHE A 147 -1.08 -7.30 -10.52
C PHE A 147 -1.05 -8.54 -11.43
N LEU A 148 -0.12 -9.48 -11.21
CA LEU A 148 -0.16 -10.81 -11.80
C LEU A 148 -1.24 -11.72 -11.17
N LEU A 149 -1.66 -11.44 -9.94
CA LEU A 149 -2.65 -12.26 -9.25
C LEU A 149 -4.09 -11.97 -9.71
N PRO A 150 -5.02 -12.93 -9.52
CA PRO A 150 -6.45 -12.70 -9.61
C PRO A 150 -6.90 -11.46 -8.83
N ALA A 151 -7.85 -10.70 -9.39
CA ALA A 151 -8.24 -9.37 -8.92
C ALA A 151 -8.71 -9.34 -7.45
N ASP A 152 -9.30 -10.43 -6.98
CA ASP A 152 -9.78 -10.68 -5.63
C ASP A 152 -8.65 -10.86 -4.60
N LEU A 153 -7.46 -11.29 -5.02
CA LEU A 153 -6.30 -11.49 -4.15
C LEU A 153 -5.38 -10.27 -4.03
N GLN A 154 -5.47 -9.33 -4.97
CA GLN A 154 -4.51 -8.23 -5.10
C GLN A 154 -4.48 -7.31 -3.88
N ILE A 155 -5.63 -7.02 -3.30
CA ILE A 155 -5.74 -6.13 -2.12
C ILE A 155 -5.17 -6.79 -0.87
N GLY A 156 -5.44 -8.09 -0.67
CA GLY A 156 -4.87 -8.84 0.44
C GLY A 156 -3.35 -8.88 0.37
N LEU A 157 -2.79 -9.12 -0.83
CA LEU A 157 -1.35 -9.08 -1.03
C LEU A 157 -0.76 -7.67 -0.85
N ALA A 158 -1.43 -6.61 -1.33
CA ALA A 158 -0.99 -5.23 -1.10
C ALA A 158 -0.96 -4.86 0.39
N ALA A 159 -1.95 -5.30 1.16
CA ALA A 159 -1.96 -5.12 2.61
C ALA A 159 -0.81 -5.90 3.28
N LEU A 160 -0.50 -7.10 2.80
CA LEU A 160 0.66 -7.88 3.26
C LEU A 160 1.98 -7.18 2.95
N TRP A 161 2.13 -6.55 1.78
CA TRP A 161 3.33 -5.76 1.46
C TRP A 161 3.55 -4.59 2.43
N SER A 162 2.49 -4.02 3.00
CA SER A 162 2.60 -2.97 4.02
C SER A 162 3.27 -3.48 5.30
N LEU A 163 2.91 -4.69 5.74
CA LEU A 163 3.57 -5.39 6.86
C LEU A 163 5.04 -5.68 6.54
N VAL A 164 5.31 -6.24 5.35
CA VAL A 164 6.66 -6.59 4.90
C VAL A 164 7.56 -5.34 4.85
N LEU A 165 7.07 -4.23 4.31
CA LEU A 165 7.81 -2.98 4.30
C LEU A 165 8.09 -2.49 5.72
N GLY A 166 7.12 -2.60 6.64
CA GLY A 166 7.31 -2.28 8.06
C GLY A 166 8.49 -3.03 8.67
N ILE A 167 8.60 -4.34 8.40
CA ILE A 167 9.73 -5.18 8.83
C ILE A 167 11.05 -4.69 8.24
N ILE A 168 11.11 -4.48 6.92
CA ILE A 168 12.32 -4.02 6.22
C ILE A 168 12.80 -2.67 6.76
N MET A 169 11.88 -1.72 6.92
CA MET A 169 12.19 -0.38 7.42
C MET A 169 12.61 -0.42 8.90
N GLY A 170 12.03 -1.33 9.69
CA GLY A 170 12.42 -1.55 11.08
C GLY A 170 13.85 -2.07 11.21
N ALA A 171 14.25 -2.97 10.32
CA ALA A 171 15.58 -3.58 10.32
C ALA A 171 16.68 -2.66 9.74
N THR A 172 16.33 -1.77 8.81
CA THR A 172 17.29 -0.94 8.08
C THR A 172 17.56 0.42 8.73
N ARG A 173 16.68 0.89 9.63
CA ARG A 173 16.87 2.14 10.34
C ARG A 173 18.01 1.99 11.36
N LYS A 174 19.16 2.57 11.06
CA LYS A 174 20.27 2.70 12.02
C LYS A 174 19.87 3.69 13.12
N ASN A 175 20.05 3.29 14.37
CA ASN A 175 19.88 4.14 15.56
C ASN A 175 20.90 5.29 15.56
#